data_AF-A0A8J6BF72-F1
#
_entry.id   AF-A0A8J6BF72-F1
#
_cell.length_a   1.000
_cell.length_b   1.000
_cell.length_c   1.000
_cell.angle_alpha   90.00
_cell.angle_beta   90.00
_cell.angle_gamma   90.00
#
_symmetry.space_group_name_H-M   'P 1'
#
loop_
_entity.id
_entity.type
_entity.pdbx_description
1 polymer ?
#
loop_
_entity_poly.entity_id
_entity_poly.type
_entity_poly.pdbx_seq_one_letter_code
_entity_poly.pdbx_strand_id
1 'polypeptide(L)'
;MSSLGAKDHEMTAQLLQPLKELSEFPGENYQHSLIGELGRPLSQALVEFDSGNYDKVVELMYPIRYKIVNIGGSNAQRDVFNQVLIRAAINSNTKSHNNLARSLLIERDVLRPNSPMTERLMRKASAVHTLL
;
A
#
# COMPACT_ATOMS: atom_id res chain seq x y z
N MET A 1 -9.44 -2.29 -9.02
CA MET A 1 -9.48 -0.89 -8.54
C MET A 1 -10.84 -0.25 -8.76
N SER A 2 -11.45 -0.36 -9.95
CA SER A 2 -12.80 0.15 -10.21
C SER A 2 -13.89 -0.49 -9.33
N SER A 3 -13.88 -1.82 -9.18
CA SER A 3 -14.84 -2.54 -8.33
C SER A 3 -14.74 -2.13 -6.84
N LEU A 4 -13.52 -2.06 -6.31
CA LEU A 4 -13.26 -1.65 -4.94
C LEU A 4 -13.73 -0.21 -4.68
N GLY A 5 -13.39 0.72 -5.59
CA GLY A 5 -13.85 2.11 -5.51
C GLY A 5 -15.37 2.26 -5.65
N ALA A 6 -16.02 1.36 -6.40
CA ALA A 6 -17.48 1.29 -6.55
C ALA A 6 -18.18 0.62 -5.37
N LYS A 7 -17.44 0.15 -4.36
CA LYS A 7 -17.96 -0.66 -3.24
C LYS A 7 -18.65 -1.95 -3.67
N ASP A 8 -18.28 -2.46 -4.84
CA ASP A 8 -18.72 -3.76 -5.33
C ASP A 8 -17.85 -4.86 -4.71
N HIS A 9 -18.25 -5.27 -3.50
CA HIS A 9 -17.52 -6.25 -2.71
C HIS A 9 -17.54 -7.63 -3.38
N GLU A 10 -18.62 -8.00 -4.07
CA GLU A 10 -18.74 -9.27 -4.77
C GLU A 10 -17.78 -9.34 -5.95
N MET A 11 -17.82 -8.35 -6.84
CA MET A 11 -16.91 -8.27 -7.98
C MET A 11 -15.45 -8.18 -7.53
N THR A 12 -15.19 -7.47 -6.43
CA THR A 12 -13.85 -7.41 -5.83
C THR A 12 -13.39 -8.81 -5.37
N ALA A 13 -14.24 -9.56 -4.67
CA ALA A 13 -13.90 -10.91 -4.24
C ALA A 13 -13.65 -11.85 -5.43
N GLN A 14 -14.51 -11.79 -6.46
CA GLN A 14 -14.37 -12.58 -7.69
C GLN A 14 -13.04 -12.29 -8.40
N LEU A 15 -12.62 -11.02 -8.48
CA LEU A 15 -11.34 -10.65 -9.09
C LEU A 15 -10.12 -11.08 -8.25
N LEU A 16 -10.26 -11.18 -6.92
CA LEU A 16 -9.18 -11.55 -6.03
C LEU A 16 -9.02 -13.06 -5.84
N GLN A 17 -10.08 -13.84 -6.06
CA GLN A 17 -10.06 -15.29 -5.85
C GLN A 17 -9.00 -16.01 -6.71
N PRO A 18 -8.88 -15.75 -8.03
CA PRO A 18 -7.83 -16.38 -8.83
C PRO A 18 -6.41 -16.05 -8.36
N LEU A 19 -6.17 -14.84 -7.86
CA LEU A 19 -4.87 -14.44 -7.31
C LEU A 19 -4.52 -15.24 -6.04
N LYS A 20 -5.52 -15.58 -5.23
CA LYS A 20 -5.32 -16.44 -4.05
C LYS A 20 -4.99 -17.87 -4.47
N GLU A 21 -5.76 -18.43 -5.40
CA GLU A 21 -5.54 -19.80 -5.90
C GLU A 21 -4.15 -19.95 -6.55
N LEU A 22 -3.74 -18.98 -7.38
CA LEU A 22 -2.41 -18.96 -7.99
C LEU A 22 -1.27 -18.77 -6.98
N SER A 23 -1.53 -18.13 -5.84
CA SER A 23 -0.52 -17.96 -4.79
C SER A 23 -0.24 -19.25 -4.01
N GLU A 24 -1.19 -20.17 -3.95
CA GLU A 24 -1.07 -21.45 -3.25
C GLU A 24 -0.35 -22.49 -4.10
N PHE A 25 -0.55 -22.44 -5.43
CA PHE A 25 0.05 -23.37 -6.39
C PHE A 25 0.73 -22.63 -7.54
N PRO A 26 1.86 -21.93 -7.29
CA PRO A 26 2.50 -21.08 -8.30
C PRO A 26 3.09 -21.85 -9.48
N GLY A 27 3.35 -23.16 -9.32
CA GLY A 27 4.09 -23.95 -10.30
C GLY A 27 5.53 -23.44 -10.47
N GLU A 28 6.11 -23.65 -11.65
CA GLU A 28 7.48 -23.19 -11.97
C GLU A 28 7.55 -21.76 -12.51
N ASN A 29 6.41 -21.09 -12.68
CA ASN A 29 6.38 -19.75 -13.25
C ASN A 29 6.80 -18.72 -12.19
N TYR A 30 7.96 -18.07 -12.41
CA TYR A 30 8.47 -17.02 -11.54
C TYR A 30 7.48 -15.86 -11.31
N GLN A 31 6.65 -15.53 -12.30
CA GLN A 31 5.62 -14.49 -12.12
C GLN A 31 4.53 -14.93 -11.14
N HIS A 32 4.22 -16.23 -11.08
CA HIS A 32 3.24 -16.74 -10.12
C HIS A 32 3.80 -16.80 -8.70
N SER A 33 5.10 -17.06 -8.52
CA SER A 33 5.70 -17.00 -7.18
C SER A 33 5.66 -15.59 -6.58
N LEU A 34 5.81 -14.56 -7.44
CA LEU A 34 5.63 -13.15 -7.04
C LEU A 34 4.18 -12.83 -6.62
N ILE A 35 3.18 -13.59 -7.08
CA ILE A 35 1.79 -13.39 -6.63
C ILE A 35 1.68 -13.69 -5.13
N GLY A 36 2.28 -14.78 -4.64
CA GLY A 36 2.27 -15.08 -3.20
C GLY A 36 3.04 -14.07 -2.37
N GLU A 37 4.24 -13.70 -2.81
CA GLU A 37 5.12 -12.81 -2.06
C GLU A 37 4.67 -11.34 -2.08
N LEU A 38 4.16 -10.86 -3.21
CA LEU A 38 3.86 -9.44 -3.44
C LEU A 38 2.40 -9.20 -3.80
N GLY A 39 1.84 -9.98 -4.71
CA GLY A 39 0.48 -9.79 -5.21
C GLY A 39 -0.60 -9.94 -4.13
N ARG A 40 -0.51 -10.99 -3.32
CA ARG A 40 -1.43 -11.30 -2.23
C ARG A 40 -1.40 -10.24 -1.12
N PRO A 41 -0.25 -9.87 -0.54
CA PRO A 41 -0.22 -8.79 0.45
C PRO A 41 -0.66 -7.44 -0.12
N LEU A 42 -0.30 -7.09 -1.36
CA LEU A 42 -0.74 -5.84 -1.98
C LEU A 42 -2.27 -5.79 -2.18
N SER A 43 -2.83 -6.85 -2.75
CA SER A 43 -4.28 -6.91 -3.00
C SER A 43 -5.08 -6.91 -1.70
N GLN A 44 -4.65 -7.67 -0.69
CA GLN A 44 -5.27 -7.65 0.63
C GLN A 44 -5.18 -6.25 1.27
N ALA A 45 -4.01 -5.62 1.21
CA ALA A 45 -3.80 -4.29 1.78
C ALA A 45 -4.74 -3.23 1.15
N LEU A 46 -5.07 -3.34 -0.14
CA LEU A 46 -6.03 -2.43 -0.77
C LEU A 46 -7.45 -2.62 -0.22
N VAL A 47 -7.88 -3.87 0.02
CA VAL A 47 -9.18 -4.18 0.64
C VAL A 47 -9.25 -3.67 2.09
N GLU A 48 -8.19 -3.87 2.85
CA GLU A 48 -8.08 -3.35 4.23
C GLU A 48 -8.10 -1.82 4.25
N PHE A 49 -7.42 -1.18 3.30
CA PHE A 49 -7.41 0.27 3.17
C PHE A 49 -8.80 0.83 2.89
N ASP A 50 -9.56 0.17 2.01
CA ASP A 50 -10.93 0.54 1.69
C ASP A 50 -11.89 0.39 2.89
N SER A 51 -11.61 -0.60 3.74
CA SER A 51 -12.34 -0.89 4.98
C SER A 51 -11.91 -0.01 6.17
N GLY A 52 -10.87 0.83 6.00
CA GLY A 52 -10.34 1.68 7.06
C GLY A 52 -9.41 0.99 8.06
N ASN A 53 -9.02 -0.26 7.80
CA ASN A 53 -8.14 -1.07 8.66
C ASN A 53 -6.66 -0.71 8.45
N TYR A 54 -6.31 0.55 8.72
CA TYR A 54 -5.01 1.12 8.36
C TYR A 54 -3.81 0.45 9.03
N ASP A 55 -3.96 -0.04 10.26
CA ASP A 55 -2.90 -0.83 10.92
C ASP A 55 -2.55 -2.06 10.09
N LYS A 56 -3.55 -2.77 9.56
CA LYS A 56 -3.34 -3.97 8.77
C LYS A 56 -2.69 -3.69 7.42
N VAL A 57 -3.03 -2.55 6.81
CA VAL A 57 -2.37 -2.09 5.58
C VAL A 57 -0.87 -1.91 5.79
N VAL A 58 -0.47 -1.28 6.91
CA VAL A 58 0.95 -1.06 7.23
C VAL A 58 1.67 -2.38 7.43
N GLU A 59 1.09 -3.31 8.21
CA GLU A 59 1.65 -4.65 8.43
C GLU A 59 1.88 -5.43 7.14
N LEU A 60 0.95 -5.34 6.18
CA LEU A 60 1.02 -6.05 4.91
C LEU A 60 2.01 -5.41 3.94
N MET A 61 2.03 -4.08 3.85
CA MET A 61 2.79 -3.38 2.80
C MET A 61 4.21 -3.02 3.21
N TYR A 62 4.47 -2.69 4.47
CA TYR A 62 5.79 -2.24 4.91
C TYR A 62 6.90 -3.29 4.65
N PRO A 63 6.70 -4.60 4.93
CA PRO A 63 7.72 -5.62 4.69
C PRO A 63 8.10 -5.80 3.22
N ILE A 64 7.19 -5.47 2.29
CA ILE A 64 7.38 -5.69 0.85
C ILE A 64 7.73 -4.42 0.07
N ARG A 65 7.76 -3.24 0.71
CA ARG A 65 7.81 -1.93 0.03
C ARG A 65 8.95 -1.79 -0.99
N TYR A 66 10.12 -2.35 -0.68
CA TYR A 66 11.29 -2.31 -1.57
C TYR A 66 11.25 -3.35 -2.68
N LYS A 67 10.42 -4.40 -2.53
CA LYS A 67 10.25 -5.47 -3.51
C LYS A 67 9.15 -5.15 -4.54
N ILE A 68 8.37 -4.10 -4.34
CA ILE A 68 7.31 -3.66 -5.27
C ILE A 68 7.85 -3.42 -6.69
N VAL A 69 9.13 -3.10 -6.87
CA VAL A 69 9.75 -2.97 -8.20
C VAL A 69 9.64 -4.27 -9.02
N ASN A 70 9.60 -5.44 -8.38
CA ASN A 70 9.58 -6.74 -9.02
C ASN A 70 8.23 -7.07 -9.69
N ILE A 71 7.14 -6.38 -9.34
CA ILE A 71 5.83 -6.59 -9.99
C ILE A 71 5.74 -5.90 -11.36
N GLY A 72 6.74 -5.11 -11.75
CA GLY A 72 6.74 -4.33 -12.98
C GLY A 72 5.98 -2.99 -12.85
N GLY A 73 5.38 -2.54 -13.95
CA GLY A 73 4.68 -1.25 -14.05
C GLY A 73 5.60 -0.05 -14.25
N SER A 74 5.04 1.16 -14.23
CA SER A 74 5.79 2.41 -14.31
C SER A 74 6.16 2.96 -12.93
N ASN A 75 7.12 3.89 -12.88
CA ASN A 75 7.47 4.59 -11.63
C ASN A 75 6.25 5.28 -11.00
N ALA A 76 5.40 5.89 -11.83
CA ALA A 76 4.18 6.55 -11.36
C ALA A 76 3.17 5.55 -10.78
N GLN A 77 3.01 4.37 -11.40
CA GLN A 77 2.11 3.32 -10.91
C GLN A 77 2.59 2.77 -9.57
N ARG A 78 3.90 2.46 -9.45
CA ARG A 78 4.46 1.95 -8.18
C ARG A 78 4.41 2.98 -7.06
N ASP A 79 4.54 4.26 -7.39
CA ASP A 79 4.45 5.35 -6.41
C ASP A 79 3.09 5.42 -5.72
N VAL A 80 2.01 4.94 -6.36
CA VAL A 80 0.69 4.86 -5.73
C VAL A 80 0.73 3.95 -4.51
N PHE A 81 1.44 2.81 -4.55
CA PHE A 81 1.56 1.91 -3.40
C PHE A 81 2.32 2.56 -2.24
N ASN A 82 3.38 3.32 -2.52
CA ASN A 82 4.06 4.11 -1.49
C ASN A 82 3.12 5.15 -0.86
N GLN A 83 2.30 5.83 -1.65
CA GLN A 83 1.31 6.78 -1.14
C GLN A 83 0.23 6.10 -0.29
N VAL A 84 -0.23 4.89 -0.67
CA VAL A 84 -1.17 4.09 0.13
C VAL A 84 -0.56 3.73 1.48
N LEU A 85 0.68 3.22 1.51
CA LEU A 85 1.39 2.89 2.74
C LEU A 85 1.56 4.13 3.64
N ILE A 86 2.01 5.26 3.10
CA ILE A 86 2.13 6.52 3.86
C ILE A 86 0.78 6.92 4.44
N ARG A 87 -0.27 6.91 3.62
CA ARG A 87 -1.61 7.33 4.06
C ARG A 87 -2.18 6.39 5.12
N ALA A 88 -1.94 5.09 5.02
CA ALA A 88 -2.32 4.14 6.06
C ALA A 88 -1.55 4.42 7.35
N ALA A 89 -0.22 4.58 7.27
CA ALA A 89 0.60 4.91 8.42
C ALA A 89 0.18 6.22 9.12
N ILE A 90 -0.29 7.23 8.36
CA ILE A 90 -0.83 8.48 8.94
C ILE A 90 -2.14 8.23 9.71
N ASN A 91 -3.06 7.43 9.15
CA ASN A 91 -4.40 7.24 9.73
C ASN A 91 -4.47 6.05 10.70
N SER A 92 -3.35 5.38 10.96
CA SER A 92 -3.27 4.24 11.88
C SER A 92 -3.40 4.70 13.33
N ASN A 93 -3.98 3.85 14.19
CA ASN A 93 -4.08 4.14 15.62
C ASN A 93 -2.80 3.77 16.40
N THR A 94 -1.86 3.08 15.75
CA THR A 94 -0.60 2.65 16.37
C THR A 94 0.48 3.74 16.29
N LYS A 95 1.07 4.09 17.44
CA LYS A 95 2.10 5.14 17.54
C LYS A 95 3.37 4.84 16.71
N SER A 96 3.78 3.57 16.61
CA SER A 96 4.93 3.18 15.78
C SER A 96 4.68 3.42 14.29
N HIS A 97 3.46 3.16 13.81
CA HIS A 97 3.07 3.47 12.43
C HIS A 97 3.06 4.98 12.17
N ASN A 98 2.64 5.79 13.15
CA ASN A 98 2.70 7.25 13.03
C ASN A 98 4.14 7.75 12.91
N ASN A 99 5.07 7.17 13.67
CA ASN A 99 6.51 7.45 13.52
C ASN A 99 7.03 7.00 12.15
N LEU A 100 6.61 5.82 11.68
CA LEU A 100 6.94 5.33 10.34
C LEU A 100 6.44 6.30 9.26
N ALA A 101 5.23 6.85 9.39
CA ALA A 101 4.69 7.82 8.45
C ALA A 101 5.62 9.04 8.30
N ARG A 102 6.16 9.56 9.42
CA ARG A 102 7.12 10.67 9.41
C ARG A 102 8.39 10.30 8.65
N SER A 103 8.97 9.13 8.93
CA SER A 103 10.17 8.65 8.23
C SER A 103 9.94 8.49 6.73
N LEU A 104 8.81 7.90 6.33
CA LEU A 104 8.45 7.71 4.92
C LEU A 104 8.21 9.05 4.20
N LEU A 105 7.66 10.05 4.89
CA LEU A 105 7.46 11.39 4.33
C LEU A 105 8.77 12.13 4.10
N ILE A 106 9.72 12.03 5.04
CA ILE A 106 11.07 12.59 4.89
C ILE A 106 11.80 11.90 3.73
N GLU A 107 11.77 10.57 3.67
CA GLU A 107 12.34 9.79 2.56
C GLU A 107 11.76 10.25 1.22
N ARG A 108 10.44 10.43 1.16
CA ARG A 108 9.74 10.88 -0.04
C ARG A 108 10.11 12.29 -0.45
N ASP A 109 10.26 13.22 0.49
CA ASP A 109 10.61 14.61 0.20
C ASP A 109 12.00 14.72 -0.44
N VAL A 110 12.95 13.93 0.05
CA VAL A 110 14.29 13.81 -0.54
C VAL A 110 14.23 13.22 -1.94
N LEU A 111 13.44 12.16 -2.15
CA LEU A 111 13.34 11.50 -3.45
C LEU A 111 12.51 12.27 -4.49
N ARG A 112 11.58 13.12 -4.03
CA ARG A 112 10.65 13.87 -4.86
C ARG A 112 10.51 15.31 -4.33
N PRO A 113 11.57 16.12 -4.42
CA PRO A 113 11.55 17.49 -3.91
C PRO A 113 10.48 18.31 -4.61
N ASN A 114 9.87 19.25 -3.89
CA ASN A 114 8.80 20.14 -4.36
C ASN A 114 7.56 19.41 -4.92
N SER A 115 7.27 18.20 -4.42
CA SER A 115 6.07 17.47 -4.84
C SER A 115 4.83 17.98 -4.10
N PRO A 116 3.82 18.54 -4.81
CA PRO A 116 2.58 18.99 -4.16
C PRO A 116 1.84 17.86 -3.44
N MET A 117 2.03 16.61 -3.91
CA MET A 117 1.49 15.43 -3.25
C MET A 117 2.17 15.19 -1.89
N THR A 118 3.50 15.31 -1.81
CA THR A 118 4.25 15.15 -0.57
C THR A 118 3.85 16.22 0.45
N GLU A 119 3.78 17.49 0.02
CA GLU A 119 3.31 18.58 0.87
C GLU A 119 1.90 18.34 1.43
N ARG A 120 0.99 17.82 0.59
CA ARG A 120 -0.38 17.48 1.01
C ARG A 120 -0.38 16.37 2.07
N LEU A 121 0.47 15.34 1.92
CA LEU A 121 0.57 14.26 2.90
C LEU A 121 1.22 14.72 4.21
N MET A 122 2.24 15.59 4.15
CA MET A 122 2.87 16.19 5.33
C MET A 122 1.87 17.04 6.13
N ARG A 123 1.09 17.90 5.46
CA ARG A 123 0.02 18.66 6.12
C ARG A 123 -0.98 17.76 6.80
N LYS A 124 -1.36 16.64 6.15
CA LYS A 124 -2.27 15.67 6.76
C LYS A 124 -1.64 14.99 7.99
N ALA A 125 -0.38 14.59 7.94
CA ALA A 125 0.31 14.01 9.09
C ALA A 125 0.36 14.98 10.27
N SER A 126 0.65 16.25 10.01
CA SER A 126 0.69 17.32 11.03
C SER A 126 -0.66 17.52 11.74
N ALA A 127 -1.76 17.40 10.99
CA ALA A 127 -3.10 17.58 11.53
C ALA A 127 -3.56 16.40 12.40
N VAL A 128 -3.09 15.18 12.10
CA VAL A 128 -3.48 13.95 12.79
C VAL A 128 -2.54 13.64 13.95
N HIS A 129 -1.25 13.92 13.80
CA HIS A 129 -0.23 13.68 14.83
C HIS A 129 0.11 15.02 15.46
N THR A 130 -0.42 15.30 16.65
CA THR A 130 -0.03 16.49 17.43
C THR A 130 1.49 16.44 17.64
N LEU A 131 2.19 17.45 17.13
CA LEU A 131 3.66 17.59 16.99
C LEU A 131 4.24 17.00 15.69
N LEU A 132 4.37 17.89 14.69
CA LEU A 132 5.61 18.06 13.93
C LEU A 132 6.56 18.97 14.71
#